data_AF-A0A7X7RSL0-F1
#
_entry.id   AF-A0A7X7RSL0-F1
#
_cell.length_a   1.000
_cell.length_b   1.000
_cell.length_c   1.000
_cell.angle_alpha   90.00
_cell.angle_beta   90.00
_cell.angle_gamma   90.00
#
_symmetry.space_group_name_H-M   'P 1'
#
loop_
_entity.id
_entity.type
_entity.pdbx_description
1 polymer ?
#
loop_
_entity_poly.entity_id
_entity_poly.type
_entity_poly.pdbx_seq_one_letter_code
_entity_poly.pdbx_strand_id
1 'polypeptide(L)'
;MSEQNEQFFEFLDTVDSRFQTTVKEINDLFIQGGCVCEIKSAKSGFVVSYILKKEKRTIANFVMRKAGVLLRLYADKINEYADFLDTLPDSMKKDIKKAAHCKRLLNPDDCNSRCKMGYTFLLDGEEQKK
;
A
#
# COMPACT_ATOMS: atom_id res chain seq x y z
N MET A 1 9.26 3.51 25.74
CA MET A 1 8.82 3.37 24.34
C MET A 1 8.87 1.90 24.00
N SER A 2 7.99 1.37 23.15
CA SER A 2 8.07 -0.02 22.69
C SER A 2 9.16 -0.16 21.62
N GLU A 3 9.82 -1.32 21.55
CA GLU A 3 10.88 -1.65 20.57
C GLU A 3 10.45 -1.37 19.11
N GLN A 4 9.19 -1.66 18.79
CA GLN A 4 8.59 -1.38 17.48
C GLN A 4 8.53 0.11 17.12
N ASN A 5 8.41 0.98 18.14
CA ASN A 5 8.38 2.42 17.94
C ASN A 5 9.79 2.94 17.63
N GLU A 6 10.82 2.39 18.28
CA GLU A 6 12.22 2.72 18.02
C GLU A 6 12.62 2.33 16.60
N GLN A 7 12.30 1.11 16.16
CA GLN A 7 12.55 0.65 14.79
C GLN A 7 11.84 1.50 13.73
N PHE A 8 10.66 2.04 14.04
CA PHE A 8 9.94 2.93 13.12
C PHE A 8 10.65 4.28 12.96
N PHE A 9 11.17 4.85 14.05
CA PHE A 9 11.95 6.09 13.96
C PHE A 9 13.28 5.88 13.24
N GLU A 10 13.96 4.75 13.45
CA GLU A 10 15.16 4.40 12.68
C GLU A 10 14.87 4.30 11.17
N PHE A 11 13.75 3.67 10.79
CA PHE A 11 13.29 3.68 9.41
C PHE A 11 13.03 5.10 8.92
N LEU A 12 12.30 5.89 9.70
CA LEU A 12 11.90 7.24 9.32
C LEU A 12 13.10 8.17 9.11
N ASP A 13 14.17 8.02 9.89
CA ASP A 13 15.41 8.78 9.72
C ASP A 13 16.09 8.51 8.37
N THR A 14 15.80 7.38 7.73
CA THR A 14 16.26 7.09 6.35
C THR A 14 15.38 7.72 5.27
N VAL A 15 14.20 8.21 5.63
CA VAL A 15 13.28 8.89 4.72
C VAL A 15 13.66 10.36 4.64
N ASP A 16 13.69 10.90 3.42
CA ASP A 16 13.88 12.34 3.18
C ASP A 16 12.90 13.17 4.02
N SER A 17 13.41 14.19 4.71
CA SER A 17 12.65 15.00 5.67
C SER A 17 11.36 15.58 5.09
N ARG A 18 11.32 15.83 3.78
CA ARG A 18 10.12 16.32 3.07
C ARG A 18 8.94 15.34 3.10
N PHE A 19 9.20 14.05 3.26
CA PHE A 19 8.18 13.00 3.25
C PHE A 19 7.95 12.37 4.63
N GLN A 20 8.75 12.70 5.64
CA GLN A 20 8.64 12.09 6.97
C GLN A 20 7.26 12.31 7.60
N THR A 21 6.70 13.52 7.49
CA THR A 21 5.34 13.80 7.99
C THR A 21 4.30 12.89 7.33
N THR A 22 4.31 12.80 5.99
CA THR A 22 3.39 11.92 5.25
C THR A 22 3.57 10.45 5.60
N VAL A 23 4.81 9.99 5.82
CA VAL A 23 5.06 8.60 6.24
C VAL A 23 4.49 8.33 7.64
N LYS A 24 4.59 9.28 8.58
CA LYS A 24 3.95 9.16 9.90
C LYS A 24 2.42 9.11 9.79
N GLU A 25 1.83 10.03 9.03
CA GLU A 25 0.38 10.08 8.81
C GLU A 25 -0.15 8.78 8.21
N ILE A 26 0.55 8.24 7.21
CA ILE A 26 0.19 6.95 6.60
C ILE A 26 0.34 5.81 7.62
N ASN A 27 1.43 5.80 8.40
CA ASN A 27 1.61 4.79 9.44
C ASN A 27 0.43 4.81 10.44
N ASP A 28 0.08 5.99 10.95
CA ASP A 28 -1.01 6.14 11.90
C ASP A 28 -2.35 5.70 11.30
N LEU A 29 -2.60 6.02 10.02
CA LEU A 29 -3.76 5.57 9.28
C LEU A 29 -3.84 4.03 9.23
N PHE A 30 -2.75 3.34 8.86
CA PHE A 30 -2.74 1.88 8.83
C PHE A 30 -2.95 1.26 10.22
N ILE A 31 -2.32 1.81 11.27
CA ILE A 31 -2.49 1.33 12.64
C ILE A 31 -3.94 1.50 13.11
N GLN A 32 -4.55 2.66 12.85
CA GLN A 32 -5.95 2.94 13.16
C GLN A 32 -6.91 2.06 12.35
N GLY A 33 -6.56 1.75 11.10
CA GLY A 33 -7.24 0.79 10.24
C GLY A 33 -7.10 -0.68 10.66
N GLY A 34 -6.46 -0.95 11.81
CA GLY A 34 -6.36 -2.29 12.39
C GLY A 34 -5.17 -3.10 11.91
N CYS A 35 -4.17 -2.49 11.26
CA CYS A 35 -2.94 -3.16 10.90
C CYS A 35 -1.94 -3.27 12.07
N VAL A 36 -1.02 -4.23 11.94
CA VAL A 36 0.25 -4.28 12.65
C VAL A 36 1.34 -3.80 11.70
N CYS A 37 2.20 -2.89 12.16
CA CYS A 37 3.36 -2.41 11.42
C CYS A 37 4.58 -3.28 11.74
N GLU A 38 4.96 -4.22 10.88
CA GLU A 38 6.13 -5.07 11.05
C GLU A 38 7.34 -4.47 10.32
N ILE A 39 8.44 -4.23 11.04
CA ILE A 39 9.64 -3.60 10.49
C ILE A 39 10.78 -4.59 10.52
N LYS A 40 11.45 -4.75 9.38
CA LYS A 40 12.64 -5.60 9.25
C LYS A 40 13.75 -4.87 8.51
N SER A 41 14.97 -4.97 9.05
CA SER A 41 16.17 -4.59 8.33
C SER A 41 16.42 -5.55 7.17
N ALA A 42 16.83 -5.00 6.03
CA ALA A 42 17.13 -5.72 4.81
C ALA A 42 18.41 -5.18 4.18
N LYS A 43 18.97 -5.89 3.19
CA LYS A 43 20.22 -5.51 2.51
C LYS A 43 20.21 -4.08 1.94
N SER A 44 19.03 -3.54 1.63
CA SER A 44 18.84 -2.21 1.03
C SER A 44 18.08 -1.24 1.92
N GLY A 45 18.17 -1.36 3.25
CA GLY A 45 17.50 -0.49 4.21
C GLY A 45 16.42 -1.23 4.99
N PHE A 46 15.19 -0.72 4.99
CA PHE A 46 14.08 -1.31 5.74
C PHE A 46 13.00 -1.87 4.81
N VAL A 47 12.33 -2.91 5.30
CA VAL A 47 11.02 -3.35 4.80
C VAL A 47 10.03 -3.10 5.93
N VAL A 48 9.11 -2.18 5.71
CA VAL A 48 8.01 -1.88 6.64
C VAL A 48 6.74 -2.44 6.05
N SER A 49 6.09 -3.35 6.77
CA SER A 49 4.94 -4.11 6.29
C SER A 49 3.71 -3.84 7.16
N TYR A 50 2.57 -3.55 6.54
CA TYR A 50 1.30 -3.38 7.22
C TYR A 50 0.46 -4.63 7.05
N ILE A 51 0.24 -5.33 8.16
CA ILE A 51 -0.47 -6.61 8.22
C ILE A 51 -1.83 -6.38 8.85
N LEU A 52 -2.90 -6.60 8.08
CA LEU A 52 -4.26 -6.49 8.59
C LEU A 52 -4.52 -7.64 9.58
N LYS A 53 -4.83 -7.31 10.84
CA LYS A 53 -4.88 -8.30 11.95
C LYS A 53 -5.90 -9.40 11.74
N LYS A 54 -7.07 -9.06 11.21
CA LYS A 54 -8.21 -9.97 11.06
C LYS A 54 -7.91 -11.07 10.03
N GLU A 55 -7.20 -10.74 8.96
CA GLU A 55 -6.89 -11.62 7.84
C GLU A 55 -5.45 -12.18 7.92
N LYS A 56 -4.63 -11.69 8.87
CA LYS A 56 -3.19 -11.99 9.02
C LYS A 56 -2.41 -11.81 7.72
N ARG A 57 -2.76 -10.77 6.95
CA ARG A 57 -2.25 -10.55 5.60
C ARG A 57 -1.60 -9.20 5.43
N THR A 58 -0.45 -9.18 4.75
CA THR A 58 0.21 -7.94 4.34
C THR A 58 -0.58 -7.27 3.23
N ILE A 59 -1.10 -6.08 3.50
CA ILE A 59 -1.87 -5.28 2.53
C ILE A 59 -1.03 -4.17 1.90
N ALA A 60 0.01 -3.73 2.59
CA ALA A 60 0.88 -2.67 2.10
C ALA A 60 2.31 -2.80 2.64
N ASN A 61 3.28 -2.32 1.87
CA ASN A 61 4.66 -2.15 2.33
C ASN A 61 5.19 -0.76 1.98
N PHE A 62 5.98 -0.15 2.86
CA PHE A 62 6.96 0.84 2.41
C PHE A 62 8.19 0.14 1.87
N VAL A 63 8.58 0.51 0.66
CA VAL A 63 9.74 -0.03 -0.05
C VAL A 63 10.73 1.10 -0.29
N MET A 64 11.92 0.97 0.29
CA MET A 64 13.02 1.90 0.04
C MET A 64 13.57 1.72 -1.38
N ARG A 65 13.73 2.84 -2.09
CA ARG A 65 14.37 2.90 -3.41
C ARG A 65 15.35 4.07 -3.46
N LYS A 66 16.23 4.08 -4.48
CA LYS A 66 17.21 5.16 -4.68
C LYS A 66 16.57 6.56 -4.77
N ALA A 67 15.35 6.64 -5.32
CA ALA A 67 14.62 7.90 -5.49
C ALA A 67 13.76 8.31 -4.28
N GLY A 68 13.74 7.52 -3.20
CA GLY A 68 12.92 7.76 -2.03
C GLY A 68 12.12 6.53 -1.59
N VAL A 69 11.06 6.76 -0.83
CA VAL A 69 10.17 5.71 -0.31
C VAL A 69 8.94 5.56 -1.21
N LEU A 70 8.55 4.31 -1.49
CA LEU A 70 7.33 3.99 -2.23
C LEU A 70 6.40 3.18 -1.32
N LEU A 71 5.16 3.62 -1.17
CA LEU A 71 4.11 2.76 -0.62
C LEU A 71 3.61 1.83 -1.73
N ARG A 72 3.68 0.53 -1.49
CA ARG A 72 3.13 -0.51 -2.36
C ARG A 72 1.90 -1.11 -1.70
N LEU A 73 0.76 -1.04 -2.37
CA LEU A 73 -0.46 -1.77 -1.98
C LEU A 73 -0.54 -3.11 -2.72
N TYR A 74 -0.98 -4.17 -2.05
CA TYR A 74 -1.07 -5.51 -2.62
C TYR A 74 -2.50 -5.86 -3.00
N ALA A 75 -2.83 -5.76 -4.29
CA ALA A 75 -4.17 -6.03 -4.82
C ALA A 75 -4.71 -7.45 -4.65
N ASP A 76 -3.92 -8.36 -4.08
CA ASP A 76 -4.37 -9.73 -3.82
C ASP A 76 -5.51 -9.70 -2.79
N LYS A 77 -6.70 -10.08 -3.26
CA LYS A 77 -7.98 -9.95 -2.54
C LYS A 77 -8.30 -8.53 -2.09
N ILE A 78 -8.08 -7.57 -2.98
CA ILE A 78 -8.41 -6.15 -2.75
C ILE A 78 -9.83 -5.92 -2.22
N ASN A 79 -10.79 -6.77 -2.59
CA ASN A 79 -12.17 -6.70 -2.12
C ASN A 79 -12.33 -7.01 -0.63
N GLU A 80 -11.41 -7.75 -0.01
CA GLU A 80 -11.45 -8.05 1.42
C GLU A 80 -11.06 -6.84 2.29
N TYR A 81 -10.37 -5.85 1.70
CA TYR A 81 -9.95 -4.64 2.40
C TYR A 81 -10.33 -3.35 1.64
N ALA A 82 -11.32 -3.42 0.75
CA ALA A 82 -11.76 -2.26 -0.05
C ALA A 82 -12.21 -1.10 0.85
N ASP A 83 -12.93 -1.37 1.94
CA ASP A 83 -13.35 -0.36 2.92
C ASP A 83 -12.16 0.42 3.51
N PHE A 84 -11.00 -0.23 3.67
CA PHE A 84 -9.79 0.46 4.11
C PHE A 84 -9.26 1.43 3.03
N LEU A 85 -9.41 1.10 1.75
CA LEU A 85 -8.94 1.96 0.66
C LEU A 85 -9.70 3.29 0.61
N ASP A 86 -10.96 3.32 1.02
CA ASP A 86 -11.76 4.54 1.10
C ASP A 86 -11.23 5.51 2.17
N THR A 87 -10.52 4.98 3.18
CA THR A 87 -9.88 5.78 4.24
C THR A 87 -8.55 6.41 3.83
N LEU A 88 -8.02 6.06 2.65
CA LEU A 88 -6.75 6.62 2.17
C LEU A 88 -6.90 8.13 1.87
N PRO A 89 -5.80 8.90 2.01
CA PRO A 89 -5.79 10.31 1.63
C PRO A 89 -6.18 10.53 0.16
N ASP A 90 -6.87 11.63 -0.12
CA ASP A 90 -7.38 11.94 -1.47
C ASP A 90 -6.29 11.97 -2.54
N SER A 91 -5.08 12.40 -2.19
CA SER A 91 -3.92 12.39 -3.09
C SER A 91 -3.60 10.96 -3.56
N MET A 92 -3.60 9.99 -2.65
CA MET A 92 -3.34 8.59 -2.95
C MET A 92 -4.51 7.97 -3.73
N LYS A 93 -5.76 8.26 -3.34
CA LYS A 93 -6.95 7.81 -4.07
C LYS A 93 -6.95 8.33 -5.50
N LYS A 94 -6.55 9.59 -5.71
CA LYS A 94 -6.38 10.18 -7.05
C LYS A 94 -5.34 9.45 -7.89
N ASP A 95 -4.21 9.06 -7.30
CA ASP A 95 -3.19 8.28 -8.00
C ASP A 95 -3.69 6.88 -8.38
N ILE A 96 -4.47 6.23 -7.49
CA ILE A 96 -5.13 4.96 -7.79
C ILE A 96 -6.12 5.12 -8.95
N LYS A 97 -6.98 6.14 -8.91
CA LYS A 97 -7.96 6.43 -9.98
C LYS A 97 -7.27 6.71 -11.31
N LYS A 98 -6.15 7.45 -11.31
CA LYS A 98 -5.35 7.77 -12.50
C LYS A 98 -4.63 6.56 -13.12
N ALA A 99 -4.35 5.51 -12.34
CA ALA A 99 -3.70 4.31 -12.86
C ALA A 99 -4.51 3.71 -14.03
N ALA A 100 -3.81 3.22 -15.06
CA ALA A 100 -4.47 2.69 -16.24
C ALA A 100 -5.38 1.50 -15.92
N HIS A 101 -6.46 1.36 -16.68
CA HIS A 101 -7.33 0.21 -16.53
C HIS A 101 -6.68 -1.09 -17.00
N CYS A 102 -7.05 -2.21 -16.38
CA CYS A 102 -6.69 -3.52 -16.89
C CYS A 102 -7.32 -3.71 -18.27
N LYS A 103 -6.47 -3.86 -19.30
CA LYS A 103 -6.93 -4.08 -20.69
C LYS A 103 -7.84 -5.30 -20.80
N ARG A 104 -7.51 -6.39 -20.09
CA ARG A 104 -8.28 -7.64 -20.12
C ARG A 104 -9.66 -7.54 -19.47
N LEU A 105 -9.82 -6.64 -18.49
CA LEU A 105 -11.13 -6.36 -17.88
C LEU A 105 -12.02 -5.48 -18.77
N LEU A 106 -11.44 -4.78 -19.76
CA LEU A 106 -12.16 -4.00 -20.75
C LEU A 106 -12.45 -4.82 -22.01
N ASN A 107 -11.47 -5.59 -22.47
CA ASN A 107 -11.54 -6.46 -23.63
C ASN A 107 -10.85 -7.80 -23.31
N PRO A 108 -11.57 -8.93 -23.22
CA PRO A 108 -11.02 -10.24 -22.85
C PRO A 108 -9.85 -10.73 -23.72
N ASP A 109 -9.79 -10.27 -24.98
CA ASP A 109 -8.75 -10.65 -25.95
C ASP A 109 -7.50 -9.76 -25.88
N ASP A 110 -7.58 -8.62 -25.21
CA ASP A 110 -6.46 -7.69 -25.04
C ASP A 110 -5.58 -8.11 -23.85
N CYS A 111 -4.77 -9.15 -24.02
CA CYS A 111 -3.59 -9.47 -23.20
C CYS A 111 -2.86 -10.71 -23.73
N ASN A 112 -1.59 -10.90 -23.32
CA ASN A 112 -0.90 -12.15 -23.59
C ASN A 112 -1.42 -13.30 -22.70
N SER A 113 -1.14 -14.54 -23.11
CA SER A 113 -1.60 -15.77 -22.43
C SER A 113 -1.05 -15.96 -21.00
N ARG A 114 -0.01 -15.23 -20.61
CA ARG A 114 0.57 -15.27 -19.25
C ARG A 114 -0.01 -14.21 -18.32
N CYS A 115 -0.92 -13.36 -18.80
CA CYS A 115 -1.53 -12.33 -17.98
C CYS A 115 -2.40 -12.94 -16.88
N LYS A 116 -2.08 -12.62 -15.62
CA LYS A 116 -2.81 -13.09 -14.43
C LYS A 116 -4.20 -12.45 -14.24
N MET A 117 -4.64 -11.62 -15.20
CA MET A 117 -5.85 -10.79 -15.14
C MET A 117 -5.76 -9.72 -14.04
N GLY A 118 -6.46 -8.61 -14.26
CA GLY A 118 -6.58 -7.54 -13.27
C GLY A 118 -7.56 -7.88 -12.16
N TYR A 119 -7.95 -6.86 -11.41
CA TYR A 119 -8.91 -6.92 -10.32
C TYR A 119 -9.89 -5.75 -10.41
N THR A 120 -11.08 -5.98 -9.86
CA THR A 120 -12.13 -4.97 -9.74
C THR A 120 -12.43 -4.76 -8.27
N PHE A 121 -12.56 -3.50 -7.86
CA PHE A 121 -12.89 -3.09 -6.49
C PHE A 121 -13.61 -1.75 -6.50
N LEU A 122 -14.29 -1.42 -5.41
CA LEU A 122 -14.89 -0.12 -5.19
C LEU A 122 -13.90 0.81 -4.47
N LEU A 123 -13.84 2.06 -4.92
CA LEU A 123 -13.11 3.13 -4.24
C LEU A 123 -13.99 4.39 -4.23
N ASP A 124 -14.38 4.86 -3.05
CA ASP A 124 -15.38 5.90 -2.83
C ASP A 124 -16.70 5.63 -3.59
N GLY A 125 -17.12 4.37 -3.65
CA GLY A 125 -18.32 3.93 -4.39
C GLY A 125 -18.15 3.88 -5.91
N GLU A 126 -16.99 4.21 -6.46
CA GLU A 126 -16.69 4.09 -7.89
C GLU A 126 -15.95 2.79 -8.21
N GLU A 127 -16.42 2.04 -9.22
CA GLU A 127 -15.77 0.82 -9.65
C GLU A 127 -14.42 1.11 -10.35
N GLN A 128 -13.34 0.54 -9.81
CA GLN A 128 -11.99 0.60 -10.34
C GLN A 128 -11.61 -0.75 -10.94
N LYS A 129 -11.23 -0.76 -12.23
CA LYS A 129 -10.73 -1.95 -12.95
C LYS A 129 -9.23 -1.82 -13.18
N LYS A 130 -8.38 -2.44 -12.38
CA LYS A 130 -6.92 -2.25 -12.41
C LYS A 130 -6.18 -3.56 -12.70
#